data_AF-N1MM91-F1
#
_entry.id   AF-N1MM91-F1
#
_cell.length_a   1.000
_cell.length_b   1.000
_cell.length_c   1.000
_cell.angle_alpha   90.00
_cell.angle_beta   90.00
_cell.angle_gamma   90.00
#
_symmetry.space_group_name_H-M   'P 1'
#
loop_
_entity.id
_entity.type
_entity.pdbx_description
1 polymer ?
#
loop_
_entity_poly.entity_id
_entity_poly.type
_entity_poly.pdbx_seq_one_letter_code
_entity_poly.pdbx_strand_id
1 'polypeptide(L)'
;MIAPPSSRAFPHPLPGGWLIALLVGWLGVDQLLLWRFLDVMPFWAYGLGALLIGVLCVAIVRSSRSFAGPAPATWLLCIGVATMLLLLGGEGRFFYANIDWQVRFAVLRDISVNPWPFVYTARGEPDVLRAPIGMFLMPALAAKALGGRSGDIILLVQNSLLLGTLLALGSTLFATRRARLIALAVVIGFSGLDALGRVLFRGGLSDHLENWAYLQYSSTITLAFWVPQHALSGWIGALAFLLWRAEKLPLGVYLTLLPLTALWSPLGLIGAMPFAALAGVRSLSARAIRPADIALPAIATLLCIPGLLYLSAAGDGVGAKLVAILPLQWALFELLEILVYVLPLAFLVRQPRFGKDSLAVLTLWLLAIPFLQIGSSTDFMMRGSICALTILAVTVADVVRTVSPARPWLLLALSIGVMTPLTEIRRALVYPPAPEVRCSFIKAWEGSFWFQPKDTYLAPLDRMPSLVRPTNPYRASAVEPDRCWNGAWHHPDKPDVPLSSGQDRINR
;
A
#
# COMPACT_ATOMS: atom_id res chain seq x y z
N MET A 1 13.80 -47.82 16.60
CA MET A 1 13.81 -46.39 16.20
C MET A 1 12.76 -46.20 15.12
N ILE A 2 11.60 -45.68 15.50
CA ILE A 2 10.49 -45.42 14.58
C ILE A 2 10.81 -44.10 13.87
N ALA A 3 10.99 -44.17 12.55
CA ALA A 3 11.18 -42.97 11.73
C ALA A 3 9.96 -42.05 11.91
N PRO A 4 10.15 -40.74 12.10
CA PRO A 4 9.01 -39.83 12.20
C PRO A 4 8.23 -39.85 10.88
N PRO A 5 6.89 -39.84 10.91
CA PRO A 5 6.10 -39.84 9.69
C PRO A 5 6.43 -38.59 8.89
N SER A 6 6.77 -38.77 7.61
CA SER A 6 6.90 -37.67 6.67
C SER A 6 5.52 -37.02 6.51
N SER A 7 5.29 -35.88 7.15
CA SER A 7 4.13 -35.04 6.88
C SER A 7 4.27 -34.40 5.50
N ARG A 8 4.05 -35.18 4.44
CA ARG A 8 3.80 -34.66 3.09
C ARG A 8 2.38 -34.11 3.03
N ALA A 9 2.13 -33.01 3.74
CA ALA A 9 0.95 -32.20 3.48
C ALA A 9 1.22 -31.41 2.19
N PHE A 10 0.59 -31.87 1.09
CA PHE A 10 0.58 -31.32 -0.27
C PHE A 10 1.89 -31.48 -1.09
N PRO A 11 1.97 -32.48 -1.99
CA PRO A 11 3.20 -32.82 -2.71
C PRO A 11 3.57 -31.84 -3.84
N HIS A 12 2.66 -30.95 -4.26
CA HIS A 12 2.90 -30.03 -5.36
C HIS A 12 2.86 -28.56 -4.91
N PRO A 13 3.83 -27.72 -5.38
CA PRO A 13 3.76 -26.29 -5.15
C PRO A 13 2.49 -25.71 -5.78
N LEU A 14 1.92 -24.68 -5.16
CA LEU A 14 0.84 -23.92 -5.77
C LEU A 14 1.38 -23.27 -7.04
N PRO A 15 0.68 -23.33 -8.18
CA PRO A 15 1.20 -22.70 -9.39
C PRO A 15 1.13 -21.18 -9.23
N GLY A 16 2.26 -20.50 -9.44
CA GLY A 16 2.39 -19.06 -9.17
C GLY A 16 1.43 -18.21 -10.00
N GLY A 17 1.11 -18.65 -11.23
CA GLY A 17 0.10 -18.01 -12.08
C GLY A 17 -1.30 -17.94 -11.44
N TRP A 18 -1.68 -18.93 -10.62
CA TRP A 18 -2.98 -18.89 -9.91
C TRP A 18 -2.99 -17.86 -8.79
N LEU A 19 -1.88 -17.71 -8.07
CA LEU A 19 -1.77 -16.69 -7.02
C LEU A 19 -1.73 -15.28 -7.62
N ILE A 20 -1.10 -15.07 -8.79
CA ILE A 20 -1.19 -13.79 -9.51
C ILE A 20 -2.61 -13.55 -10.03
N ALA A 21 -3.28 -14.59 -10.55
CA ALA A 21 -4.66 -14.48 -10.98
C ALA A 21 -5.63 -14.21 -9.82
N LEU A 22 -5.34 -14.68 -8.60
CA LEU A 22 -6.07 -14.30 -7.38
C LEU A 22 -5.96 -12.79 -7.13
N LEU A 23 -4.74 -12.22 -7.20
CA LEU A 23 -4.54 -10.78 -7.04
C LEU A 23 -5.28 -9.97 -8.12
N VAL A 24 -5.18 -10.39 -9.38
CA VAL A 24 -5.89 -9.73 -10.50
C VAL A 24 -7.40 -9.86 -10.37
N GLY A 25 -7.90 -11.03 -9.99
CA GLY A 25 -9.32 -11.26 -9.75
C GLY A 25 -9.85 -10.35 -8.65
N TRP A 26 -9.12 -10.25 -7.53
CA TRP A 26 -9.51 -9.40 -6.41
C TRP A 26 -9.54 -7.92 -6.80
N LEU A 27 -8.44 -7.39 -7.34
CA LEU A 27 -8.36 -5.98 -7.74
C LEU A 27 -9.32 -5.63 -8.89
N GLY A 28 -9.63 -6.61 -9.74
CA GLY A 28 -10.65 -6.47 -10.78
C GLY A 28 -12.06 -6.39 -10.20
N VAL A 29 -12.38 -7.21 -9.19
CA VAL A 29 -13.66 -7.13 -8.46
C VAL A 29 -13.81 -5.76 -7.81
N ASP A 30 -12.75 -5.18 -7.25
CA ASP A 30 -12.81 -3.81 -6.70
C ASP A 30 -13.22 -2.77 -7.76
N GLN A 31 -12.85 -2.95 -9.03
CA GLN A 31 -13.32 -2.06 -10.11
C GLN A 31 -14.83 -2.20 -10.32
N LEU A 32 -15.36 -3.42 -10.34
CA LEU A 32 -16.80 -3.64 -10.50
C LEU A 32 -17.59 -3.10 -9.30
N LEU A 33 -17.03 -3.22 -8.10
CA LEU A 33 -17.61 -2.65 -6.90
C LEU A 33 -17.62 -1.13 -6.93
N LEU A 34 -16.58 -0.50 -7.50
CA LEU A 34 -16.59 0.94 -7.72
C LEU A 34 -17.70 1.35 -8.70
N TRP A 35 -17.90 0.59 -9.78
CA TRP A 35 -18.98 0.85 -10.73
C TRP A 35 -20.34 0.83 -10.04
N ARG A 36 -20.53 -0.13 -9.12
CA ARG A 36 -21.73 -0.23 -8.29
C ARG A 36 -21.82 0.88 -7.23
N PHE A 37 -20.71 1.25 -6.62
CA PHE A 37 -20.63 2.34 -5.64
C PHE A 37 -21.08 3.67 -6.24
N LEU A 38 -20.70 3.94 -7.49
CA LEU A 38 -21.10 5.16 -8.20
C LEU A 38 -22.45 5.03 -8.92
N ASP A 39 -22.93 3.80 -9.13
CA ASP A 39 -24.15 3.46 -9.87
C ASP A 39 -24.20 4.04 -11.29
N VAL A 40 -23.06 3.94 -11.99
CA VAL A 40 -22.84 4.56 -13.31
C VAL A 40 -22.89 3.57 -14.47
N MET A 41 -22.93 2.27 -14.19
CA MET A 41 -22.90 1.22 -15.20
C MET A 41 -24.24 0.49 -15.33
N PRO A 42 -24.73 0.24 -16.55
CA PRO A 42 -25.92 -0.57 -16.76
C PRO A 42 -25.66 -2.03 -16.36
N PHE A 43 -26.72 -2.78 -16.04
CA PHE A 43 -26.61 -4.14 -15.51
C PHE A 43 -25.76 -5.10 -16.39
N TRP A 44 -25.85 -4.99 -17.72
CA TRP A 44 -25.08 -5.84 -18.64
C TRP A 44 -23.56 -5.59 -18.55
N ALA A 45 -23.14 -4.37 -18.18
CA ALA A 45 -21.72 -4.02 -18.12
C ALA A 45 -20.99 -4.78 -17.00
N TYR A 46 -21.68 -5.11 -15.90
CA TYR A 46 -21.10 -5.97 -14.85
C TYR A 46 -20.80 -7.38 -15.36
N GLY A 47 -21.67 -7.95 -16.20
CA GLY A 47 -21.43 -9.24 -16.85
C GLY A 47 -20.22 -9.20 -17.78
N LEU A 48 -20.08 -8.13 -18.57
CA LEU A 48 -18.90 -7.91 -19.42
C LEU A 48 -17.63 -7.72 -18.58
N GLY A 49 -17.68 -6.91 -17.53
CA GLY A 49 -16.56 -6.68 -16.63
C GLY A 49 -16.09 -7.97 -15.95
N ALA A 50 -17.02 -8.79 -15.44
CA ALA A 50 -16.72 -10.10 -14.87
C ALA A 50 -16.10 -11.06 -15.90
N LEU A 51 -16.60 -11.05 -17.14
CA LEU A 51 -16.01 -11.81 -18.24
C LEU A 51 -14.58 -11.36 -18.54
N LEU A 52 -14.31 -10.05 -18.62
CA LEU A 52 -12.97 -9.51 -18.85
C LEU A 52 -11.99 -9.91 -17.73
N ILE A 53 -12.42 -9.85 -16.47
CA ILE A 53 -11.63 -10.32 -15.32
C ILE A 53 -11.34 -11.82 -15.46
N GLY A 54 -12.35 -12.63 -15.78
CA GLY A 54 -12.18 -14.07 -16.02
C GLY A 54 -11.18 -14.37 -17.15
N VAL A 55 -11.28 -13.64 -18.26
CA VAL A 55 -10.33 -13.74 -19.40
C VAL A 55 -8.92 -13.37 -18.96
N LEU A 56 -8.74 -12.28 -18.21
CA LEU A 56 -7.44 -11.88 -17.66
C LEU A 56 -6.87 -12.97 -16.75
N CYS A 57 -7.65 -13.50 -15.80
CA CYS A 57 -7.22 -14.56 -14.90
C CYS A 57 -6.78 -15.82 -15.68
N VAL A 58 -7.58 -16.27 -16.65
CA VAL A 58 -7.24 -17.43 -17.49
C VAL A 58 -5.98 -17.17 -18.32
N ALA A 59 -5.85 -15.99 -18.92
CA ALA A 59 -4.68 -15.62 -19.72
C ALA A 59 -3.41 -15.56 -18.86
N ILE A 60 -3.50 -15.05 -17.63
CA ILE A 60 -2.38 -15.00 -16.66
C ILE A 60 -1.95 -16.40 -16.25
N VAL A 61 -2.90 -17.27 -15.89
CA VAL A 61 -2.60 -18.66 -15.52
C VAL A 61 -1.92 -19.39 -16.68
N ARG A 62 -2.41 -19.21 -17.91
CA ARG A 62 -1.80 -19.81 -19.11
C ARG A 62 -0.41 -19.26 -19.41
N SER A 63 -0.24 -17.95 -19.32
CA SER A 63 1.03 -17.26 -19.62
C SER A 63 2.11 -17.54 -18.58
N SER A 64 1.70 -17.85 -17.34
CA SER A 64 2.60 -18.11 -16.20
C SER A 64 2.62 -19.58 -15.79
N ARG A 65 2.26 -20.49 -16.69
CA ARG A 65 2.15 -21.94 -16.40
C ARG A 65 3.46 -22.58 -15.90
N SER A 66 4.60 -22.05 -16.32
CA SER A 66 5.93 -22.53 -15.92
C SER A 66 6.37 -21.99 -14.54
N PHE A 67 5.64 -21.02 -13.99
CA PHE A 67 5.98 -20.45 -12.70
C PHE A 67 5.55 -21.39 -11.57
N ALA A 68 6.50 -22.21 -11.10
CA ALA A 68 6.35 -22.94 -9.85
C ALA A 68 6.30 -21.96 -8.67
N GLY A 69 5.13 -21.86 -8.03
CA GLY A 69 4.91 -20.97 -6.89
C GLY A 69 5.35 -21.60 -5.56
N PRO A 70 4.89 -21.03 -4.42
CA PRO A 70 5.24 -21.51 -3.10
C PRO A 70 4.54 -22.83 -2.75
N ALA A 71 5.08 -23.56 -1.78
CA ALA A 71 4.35 -24.67 -1.17
C ALA A 71 3.08 -24.15 -0.45
N PRO A 72 1.96 -24.91 -0.42
CA PRO A 72 0.75 -24.50 0.29
C PRO A 72 0.99 -24.13 1.76
N ALA A 73 1.84 -24.89 2.46
CA ALA A 73 2.23 -24.59 3.84
C ALA A 73 2.98 -23.24 3.97
N THR A 74 3.78 -22.86 2.97
CA THR A 74 4.44 -21.54 2.95
C THR A 74 3.43 -20.43 2.74
N TRP A 75 2.44 -20.63 1.85
CA TRP A 75 1.37 -19.66 1.63
C TRP A 75 0.53 -19.43 2.90
N LEU A 76 0.10 -20.51 3.57
CA LEU A 76 -0.63 -20.43 4.83
C LEU A 76 0.19 -19.77 5.95
N LEU A 77 1.49 -20.10 6.05
CA LEU A 77 2.37 -19.45 7.02
C LEU A 77 2.50 -17.94 6.74
N CYS A 78 2.67 -17.55 5.47
CA CYS A 78 2.74 -16.14 5.09
C CYS A 78 1.43 -15.40 5.36
N ILE A 79 0.26 -16.04 5.18
CA ILE A 79 -1.03 -15.49 5.60
C ILE A 79 -1.05 -15.28 7.11
N GLY A 80 -0.62 -16.26 7.91
CA GLY A 80 -0.55 -16.12 9.37
C GLY A 80 0.37 -14.97 9.83
N VAL A 81 1.55 -14.83 9.20
CA VAL A 81 2.46 -13.70 9.45
C VAL A 81 1.81 -12.37 9.05
N ALA A 82 1.18 -12.30 7.89
CA ALA A 82 0.47 -11.11 7.43
C ALA A 82 -0.67 -10.73 8.40
N THR A 83 -1.46 -11.70 8.85
CA THR A 83 -2.53 -11.48 9.84
C THR A 83 -1.97 -10.94 11.15
N MET A 84 -0.87 -11.50 11.67
CA MET A 84 -0.26 -10.97 12.89
C MET A 84 0.22 -9.52 12.70
N LEU A 85 0.86 -9.21 11.58
CA LEU A 85 1.30 -7.85 11.28
C LEU A 85 0.13 -6.87 11.18
N LEU A 86 -0.94 -7.22 10.46
CA LEU A 86 -2.08 -6.33 10.26
C LEU A 86 -2.95 -6.20 11.52
N LEU A 87 -3.04 -7.24 12.35
CA LEU A 87 -3.61 -7.15 13.69
C LEU A 87 -2.88 -6.10 14.53
N LEU A 88 -1.55 -6.15 14.56
CA LEU A 88 -0.72 -5.14 15.25
C LEU A 88 -0.84 -3.76 14.60
N GLY A 89 -1.12 -3.68 13.29
CA GLY A 89 -1.44 -2.43 12.60
C GLY A 89 -2.79 -1.83 12.97
N GLY A 90 -3.61 -2.53 13.78
CA GLY A 90 -4.92 -2.08 14.24
C GLY A 90 -6.09 -2.56 13.38
N GLU A 91 -5.85 -3.34 12.32
CA GLU A 91 -6.92 -3.95 11.53
C GLU A 91 -7.74 -4.92 12.38
N GLY A 92 -9.06 -4.94 12.14
CA GLY A 92 -9.98 -5.66 13.02
C GLY A 92 -10.15 -5.02 14.40
N ARG A 93 -9.50 -3.90 14.71
CA ARG A 93 -9.62 -3.15 15.97
C ARG A 93 -9.34 -3.97 17.23
N PHE A 94 -8.48 -4.97 17.13
CA PHE A 94 -8.03 -5.79 18.26
C PHE A 94 -6.86 -5.17 19.02
N PHE A 95 -6.05 -4.36 18.33
CA PHE A 95 -4.92 -3.61 18.89
C PHE A 95 -5.06 -2.11 18.57
N TYR A 96 -4.13 -1.32 19.09
CA TYR A 96 -4.06 0.10 18.77
C TYR A 96 -3.92 0.31 17.26
N ALA A 97 -4.59 1.34 16.76
CA ALA A 97 -4.49 1.78 15.37
C ALA A 97 -4.00 3.22 15.34
N ASN A 98 -3.13 3.56 14.39
CA ASN A 98 -2.59 4.92 14.26
C ASN A 98 -3.66 5.95 13.90
N ILE A 99 -3.36 7.24 14.09
CA ILE A 99 -4.32 8.34 13.87
C ILE A 99 -4.92 8.36 12.45
N ASP A 100 -4.15 7.89 11.46
CA ASP A 100 -4.57 7.65 10.09
C ASP A 100 -5.82 6.76 9.97
N TRP A 101 -6.00 5.81 10.89
CA TRP A 101 -7.15 4.92 10.95
C TRP A 101 -8.43 5.63 11.39
N GLN A 102 -8.35 6.78 12.04
CA GLN A 102 -9.54 7.58 12.40
C GLN A 102 -10.33 7.95 11.15
N VAL A 103 -9.64 8.45 10.13
CA VAL A 103 -10.24 8.78 8.83
C VAL A 103 -10.63 7.51 8.06
N ARG A 104 -9.78 6.47 8.04
CA ARG A 104 -10.06 5.24 7.27
C ARG A 104 -11.26 4.47 7.79
N PHE A 105 -11.41 4.35 9.11
CA PHE A 105 -12.61 3.73 9.69
C PHE A 105 -13.84 4.60 9.53
N ALA A 106 -13.72 5.94 9.54
CA ALA A 106 -14.84 6.82 9.20
C ALA A 106 -15.28 6.66 7.73
N VAL A 107 -14.32 6.55 6.80
CA VAL A 107 -14.60 6.22 5.40
C VAL A 107 -15.29 4.87 5.27
N LEU A 108 -14.74 3.82 5.90
CA LEU A 108 -15.36 2.49 5.87
C LEU A 108 -16.79 2.53 6.44
N ARG A 109 -17.00 3.21 7.57
CA ARG A 109 -18.31 3.41 8.17
C ARG A 109 -19.25 4.10 7.19
N ASP A 110 -18.87 5.23 6.62
CA ASP A 110 -19.75 6.02 5.76
C ASP A 110 -20.16 5.25 4.50
N ILE A 111 -19.20 4.53 3.89
CA ILE A 111 -19.49 3.63 2.78
C ILE A 111 -20.45 2.52 3.26
N SER A 112 -20.32 2.02 4.48
CA SER A 112 -21.17 0.96 5.03
C SER A 112 -22.59 1.41 5.38
N VAL A 113 -22.78 2.61 5.95
CA VAL A 113 -24.11 3.03 6.46
C VAL A 113 -24.96 3.75 5.42
N ASN A 114 -24.36 4.44 4.45
CA ASN A 114 -25.10 5.18 3.43
C ASN A 114 -25.46 4.30 2.22
N PRO A 115 -26.68 4.39 1.65
CA PRO A 115 -26.99 3.79 0.35
C PRO A 115 -26.00 4.22 -0.73
N TRP A 116 -25.66 3.32 -1.65
CA TRP A 116 -24.80 3.65 -2.79
C TRP A 116 -25.66 4.02 -4.01
N PRO A 117 -25.34 5.10 -4.74
CA PRO A 117 -24.29 6.08 -4.47
C PRO A 117 -24.72 7.11 -3.42
N PHE A 118 -23.78 7.77 -2.75
CA PHE A 118 -24.07 8.90 -1.85
C PHE A 118 -23.11 10.07 -2.02
N VAL A 119 -23.54 11.23 -1.50
CA VAL A 119 -22.76 12.47 -1.41
C VAL A 119 -22.85 13.04 -0.01
N TYR A 120 -21.77 13.69 0.44
CA TYR A 120 -21.77 14.50 1.65
C TYR A 120 -22.41 15.86 1.37
N THR A 121 -23.19 16.36 2.32
CA THR A 121 -23.85 17.68 2.21
C THR A 121 -23.43 18.64 3.32
N ALA A 122 -22.31 18.35 3.99
CA ALA A 122 -21.80 19.17 5.08
C ALA A 122 -21.10 20.45 4.58
N ARG A 123 -20.64 20.48 3.32
CA ARG A 123 -20.14 21.68 2.64
C ARG A 123 -21.26 22.35 1.83
N GLY A 124 -21.01 23.57 1.35
CA GLY A 124 -21.98 24.34 0.56
C GLY A 124 -22.41 23.66 -0.75
N GLU A 125 -21.64 22.69 -1.24
CA GLU A 125 -21.95 21.88 -2.42
C GLU A 125 -21.88 20.38 -2.08
N PRO A 126 -22.68 19.51 -2.73
CA PRO A 126 -22.60 18.08 -2.52
C PRO A 126 -21.27 17.50 -3.00
N ASP A 127 -20.61 16.72 -2.15
CA ASP A 127 -19.32 16.11 -2.43
C ASP A 127 -19.40 14.60 -2.55
N VAL A 128 -18.74 14.06 -3.58
CA VAL A 128 -18.49 12.64 -3.73
C VAL A 128 -17.19 12.29 -3.02
N LEU A 129 -17.18 11.18 -2.27
CA LEU A 129 -15.95 10.57 -1.79
C LEU A 129 -15.12 10.16 -3.01
N ARG A 130 -13.94 10.76 -3.19
CA ARG A 130 -13.00 10.59 -4.30
C ARG A 130 -11.65 9.99 -3.83
N ALA A 131 -11.66 9.33 -2.68
CA ALA A 131 -10.47 8.70 -2.12
C ALA A 131 -10.15 7.36 -2.82
N PRO A 132 -8.91 6.84 -2.72
CA PRO A 132 -8.60 5.48 -3.16
C PRO A 132 -9.28 4.44 -2.24
N ILE A 133 -10.51 4.09 -2.60
CA ILE A 133 -11.42 3.33 -1.73
C ILE A 133 -11.42 1.82 -1.97
N GLY A 134 -10.54 1.31 -2.85
CA GLY A 134 -10.52 -0.10 -3.24
C GLY A 134 -10.49 -1.06 -2.05
N MET A 135 -9.64 -0.76 -1.07
CA MET A 135 -9.51 -1.55 0.16
C MET A 135 -10.82 -1.63 0.98
N PHE A 136 -11.73 -0.67 0.85
CA PHE A 136 -12.94 -0.55 1.70
C PHE A 136 -14.22 -1.10 1.07
N LEU A 137 -14.26 -1.31 -0.25
CA LEU A 137 -15.50 -1.65 -0.96
C LEU A 137 -16.07 -3.01 -0.53
N MET A 138 -15.25 -4.07 -0.57
CA MET A 138 -15.65 -5.41 -0.10
C MET A 138 -15.99 -5.43 1.40
N PRO A 139 -15.16 -4.88 2.30
CA PRO A 139 -15.49 -4.74 3.72
C PRO A 139 -16.81 -3.99 3.99
N ALA A 140 -17.08 -2.91 3.24
CA ALA A 140 -18.30 -2.14 3.42
C ALA A 140 -19.56 -2.92 2.98
N LEU A 141 -19.47 -3.74 1.93
CA LEU A 141 -20.57 -4.65 1.56
C LEU A 141 -20.84 -5.68 2.65
N ALA A 142 -19.80 -6.26 3.24
CA ALA A 142 -19.96 -7.17 4.37
C ALA A 142 -20.64 -6.45 5.55
N ALA A 143 -20.20 -5.24 5.88
CA ALA A 143 -20.79 -4.43 6.93
C ALA A 143 -22.27 -4.10 6.69
N LYS A 144 -22.65 -3.82 5.43
CA LYS A 144 -24.06 -3.64 5.05
C LYS A 144 -24.91 -4.88 5.25
N ALA A 145 -24.36 -6.06 4.95
CA ALA A 145 -25.10 -7.32 4.99
C ALA A 145 -25.15 -7.94 6.40
N LEU A 146 -24.08 -7.80 7.18
CA LEU A 146 -23.86 -8.55 8.43
C LEU A 146 -23.59 -7.63 9.64
N GLY A 147 -23.62 -6.30 9.47
CA GLY A 147 -23.39 -5.31 10.52
C GLY A 147 -21.94 -4.82 10.61
N GLY A 148 -21.73 -3.65 11.23
CA GLY A 148 -20.45 -2.90 11.18
C GLY A 148 -19.20 -3.70 11.56
N ARG A 149 -19.29 -4.56 12.58
CA ARG A 149 -18.16 -5.39 13.01
C ARG A 149 -17.63 -6.32 11.92
N SER A 150 -18.50 -6.80 11.04
CA SER A 150 -18.08 -7.67 9.94
C SER A 150 -17.19 -6.93 8.93
N GLY A 151 -17.36 -5.61 8.75
CA GLY A 151 -16.48 -4.80 7.91
C GLY A 151 -15.04 -4.78 8.43
N ASP A 152 -14.86 -4.57 9.73
CA ASP A 152 -13.53 -4.58 10.36
C ASP A 152 -12.82 -5.94 10.16
N ILE A 153 -13.56 -7.04 10.30
CA ILE A 153 -13.02 -8.40 10.18
C ILE A 153 -12.71 -8.76 8.73
N ILE A 154 -13.61 -8.43 7.79
CA ILE A 154 -13.38 -8.69 6.37
C ILE A 154 -12.24 -7.86 5.83
N LEU A 155 -12.05 -6.63 6.30
CA LEU A 155 -10.86 -5.82 6.00
C LEU A 155 -9.57 -6.57 6.40
N LEU A 156 -9.49 -7.05 7.64
CA LEU A 156 -8.35 -7.81 8.14
C LEU A 156 -8.11 -9.09 7.33
N VAL A 157 -9.16 -9.86 7.04
CA VAL A 157 -9.07 -11.12 6.30
C VAL A 157 -8.60 -10.88 4.86
N GLN A 158 -9.20 -9.90 4.17
CA GLN A 158 -8.83 -9.50 2.83
C GLN A 158 -7.36 -9.09 2.76
N ASN A 159 -6.95 -8.13 3.59
CA ASN A 159 -5.60 -7.59 3.54
C ASN A 159 -4.56 -8.65 3.94
N SER A 160 -4.90 -9.53 4.91
CA SER A 160 -4.07 -10.69 5.27
C SER A 160 -3.87 -11.65 4.11
N LEU A 161 -4.93 -11.94 3.35
CA LEU A 161 -4.86 -12.82 2.18
C LEU A 161 -3.98 -12.21 1.09
N LEU A 162 -4.15 -10.92 0.79
CA LEU A 162 -3.37 -10.22 -0.23
C LEU A 162 -1.89 -10.13 0.18
N LEU A 163 -1.59 -9.63 1.39
CA LEU A 163 -0.22 -9.52 1.89
C LEU A 163 0.43 -10.89 2.05
N GLY A 164 -0.28 -11.88 2.60
CA GLY A 164 0.21 -13.25 2.73
C GLY A 164 0.54 -13.87 1.37
N THR A 165 -0.27 -13.61 0.35
CA THR A 165 0.00 -14.03 -1.03
C THR A 165 1.24 -13.35 -1.60
N LEU A 166 1.44 -12.05 -1.37
CA LEU A 166 2.64 -11.32 -1.79
C LEU A 166 3.90 -11.86 -1.11
N LEU A 167 3.87 -12.08 0.21
CA LEU A 167 4.99 -12.65 0.96
C LEU A 167 5.32 -14.07 0.46
N ALA A 168 4.29 -14.88 0.19
CA ALA A 168 4.47 -16.23 -0.33
C ALA A 168 5.07 -16.24 -1.75
N LEU A 169 4.60 -15.38 -2.64
CA LEU A 169 5.17 -15.18 -3.98
C LEU A 169 6.62 -14.67 -3.90
N GLY A 170 6.90 -13.69 -3.02
CA GLY A 170 8.24 -13.16 -2.76
C GLY A 170 9.20 -14.22 -2.22
N SER A 171 8.71 -15.17 -1.42
CA SER A 171 9.52 -16.30 -0.94
C SER A 171 10.12 -17.15 -2.07
N THR A 172 9.49 -17.15 -3.25
CA THR A 172 9.96 -17.89 -4.43
C THR A 172 11.19 -17.26 -5.08
N LEU A 173 11.55 -16.02 -4.73
CA LEU A 173 12.81 -15.39 -5.10
C LEU A 173 14.01 -16.03 -4.37
N PHE A 174 13.75 -16.82 -3.32
CA PHE A 174 14.78 -17.39 -2.46
C PHE A 174 14.70 -18.93 -2.42
N ALA A 175 15.80 -19.59 -2.77
CA ALA A 175 15.81 -21.04 -2.95
C ALA A 175 15.74 -21.83 -1.62
N THR A 176 16.48 -21.41 -0.60
CA THR A 176 16.60 -22.16 0.66
C THR A 176 15.70 -21.60 1.76
N ARG A 177 15.31 -22.45 2.72
CA ARG A 177 14.51 -22.01 3.89
C ARG A 177 15.20 -20.88 4.66
N ARG A 178 16.52 -21.01 4.90
CA ARG A 178 17.33 -19.98 5.55
C ARG A 178 17.31 -18.66 4.76
N ALA A 179 17.31 -18.73 3.42
CA ALA A 179 17.21 -17.56 2.56
C ALA A 179 15.89 -16.82 2.72
N ARG A 180 14.79 -17.57 2.70
CA ARG A 180 13.44 -17.03 2.87
C ARG A 180 13.28 -16.36 4.23
N LEU A 181 13.78 -16.98 5.30
CA LEU A 181 13.71 -16.41 6.65
C LEU A 181 14.53 -15.13 6.80
N ILE A 182 15.76 -15.10 6.27
CA ILE A 182 16.58 -13.88 6.29
C ILE A 182 15.92 -12.77 5.48
N ALA A 183 15.40 -13.09 4.28
CA ALA A 183 14.73 -12.11 3.46
C ALA A 183 13.46 -11.57 4.11
N LEU A 184 12.66 -12.44 4.73
CA LEU A 184 11.48 -12.02 5.49
C LEU A 184 11.86 -11.09 6.65
N ALA A 185 12.89 -11.45 7.43
CA ALA A 185 13.36 -10.64 8.55
C ALA A 185 13.88 -9.27 8.09
N VAL A 186 14.69 -9.24 7.02
CA VAL A 186 15.21 -7.99 6.46
C VAL A 186 14.08 -7.12 5.90
N VAL A 187 13.16 -7.68 5.11
CA VAL A 187 12.07 -6.91 4.51
C VAL A 187 11.13 -6.35 5.58
N ILE A 188 10.72 -7.15 6.57
CA ILE A 188 9.85 -6.67 7.66
C ILE A 188 10.59 -5.62 8.51
N GLY A 189 11.86 -5.85 8.84
CA GLY A 189 12.66 -4.93 9.65
C GLY A 189 13.29 -3.76 8.89
N PHE A 190 13.00 -3.60 7.59
CA PHE A 190 13.66 -2.60 6.75
C PHE A 190 13.14 -1.19 7.09
N SER A 191 14.08 -0.28 7.37
CA SER A 191 13.86 1.15 7.64
C SER A 191 15.13 1.93 7.31
N GLY A 192 15.02 3.24 7.17
CA GLY A 192 16.18 4.14 7.28
C GLY A 192 16.72 4.22 8.71
N LEU A 193 17.77 5.01 8.92
CA LEU A 193 18.35 5.27 10.24
C LEU A 193 17.56 6.37 10.98
N ASP A 194 16.23 6.27 11.02
CA ASP A 194 15.33 7.30 11.56
C ASP A 194 15.64 7.64 13.02
N ALA A 195 16.00 6.64 13.82
CA ALA A 195 16.37 6.84 15.22
C ALA A 195 17.55 7.82 15.35
N LEU A 196 18.56 7.67 14.49
CA LEU A 196 19.71 8.55 14.45
C LEU A 196 19.32 9.92 13.88
N GLY A 197 18.58 9.95 12.78
CA GLY A 197 18.09 11.19 12.17
C GLY A 197 17.30 12.04 13.15
N ARG A 198 16.38 11.42 13.91
CA ARG A 198 15.57 12.09 14.92
C ARG A 198 16.39 12.61 16.10
N VAL A 199 17.33 11.83 16.63
CA VAL A 199 18.21 12.31 17.70
C VAL A 199 19.01 13.52 17.23
N LEU A 200 19.55 13.50 16.02
CA LEU A 200 20.36 14.58 15.46
C LEU A 200 19.54 15.84 15.12
N PHE A 201 18.33 15.70 14.58
CA PHE A 201 17.51 16.83 14.08
C PHE A 201 16.47 17.34 15.08
N ARG A 202 16.00 16.49 16.01
CA ARG A 202 14.91 16.79 16.93
C ARG A 202 15.30 16.64 18.41
N GLY A 203 16.51 16.17 18.70
CA GLY A 203 17.06 16.13 20.07
C GLY A 203 16.56 14.98 20.95
N GLY A 204 15.88 13.96 20.39
CA GLY A 204 15.40 12.82 21.17
C GLY A 204 14.61 11.78 20.38
N LEU A 205 14.26 10.68 21.03
CA LEU A 205 13.35 9.65 20.48
C LEU A 205 11.89 10.01 20.79
N SER A 206 10.95 9.45 20.03
CA SER A 206 9.51 9.55 20.30
C SER A 206 8.79 8.27 19.90
N ASP A 207 7.48 8.21 20.11
CA ASP A 207 6.68 7.05 19.71
C ASP A 207 6.54 6.89 18.19
N HIS A 208 6.84 7.89 17.36
CA HIS A 208 6.99 7.74 15.90
C HIS A 208 8.31 8.37 15.43
N LEU A 209 9.23 7.56 14.89
CA LEU A 209 10.61 8.01 14.64
C LEU A 209 10.81 8.76 13.33
N GLU A 210 9.99 8.45 12.33
CA GLU A 210 10.10 9.00 10.98
C GLU A 210 9.67 10.48 10.91
N ASN A 211 9.73 11.08 9.72
CA ASN A 211 9.41 12.49 9.46
C ASN A 211 10.34 13.50 10.16
N TRP A 212 11.51 13.05 10.62
CA TRP A 212 12.42 13.85 11.43
C TRP A 212 12.96 15.09 10.69
N ALA A 213 13.07 15.05 9.36
CA ALA A 213 13.47 16.17 8.50
C ALA A 213 12.29 16.83 7.75
N TYR A 214 11.03 16.66 8.17
CA TYR A 214 9.85 17.01 7.34
C TYR A 214 9.81 16.27 5.98
N LEU A 215 10.61 15.22 5.87
CA LEU A 215 10.78 14.31 4.76
C LEU A 215 10.66 12.90 5.35
N GLN A 216 10.13 11.95 4.60
CA GLN A 216 9.85 10.62 5.13
C GLN A 216 9.91 9.53 4.06
N TYR A 217 10.75 8.54 4.31
CA TYR A 217 10.65 7.21 3.72
C TYR A 217 10.19 6.25 4.79
N SER A 218 9.04 5.63 4.56
CA SER A 218 8.42 4.81 5.59
C SER A 218 9.02 3.41 5.62
N SER A 219 9.33 2.95 6.83
CA SER A 219 9.68 1.57 7.12
C SER A 219 8.56 0.62 6.67
N THR A 220 8.90 -0.65 6.43
CA THR A 220 7.91 -1.65 6.00
C THR A 220 6.77 -1.80 7.02
N ILE A 221 7.07 -1.74 8.32
CA ILE A 221 6.04 -1.82 9.37
C ILE A 221 5.21 -0.54 9.42
N THR A 222 5.83 0.64 9.31
CA THR A 222 5.08 1.89 9.25
C THR A 222 4.08 1.86 8.09
N LEU A 223 4.52 1.39 6.91
CA LEU A 223 3.64 1.24 5.75
C LEU A 223 2.46 0.28 6.04
N ALA A 224 2.71 -0.87 6.66
CA ALA A 224 1.67 -1.83 7.04
C ALA A 224 0.69 -1.25 8.07
N PHE A 225 1.18 -0.47 9.04
CA PHE A 225 0.41 -0.03 10.21
C PHE A 225 -0.37 1.26 9.99
N TRP A 226 0.08 2.12 9.08
CA TRP A 226 -0.55 3.41 8.83
C TRP A 226 -1.35 3.43 7.52
N VAL A 227 -0.81 2.80 6.47
CA VAL A 227 -1.26 3.00 5.10
C VAL A 227 -1.30 1.69 4.29
N PRO A 228 -1.93 0.60 4.79
CA PRO A 228 -1.86 -0.72 4.16
C PRO A 228 -2.33 -0.73 2.70
N GLN A 229 -3.29 0.14 2.33
CA GLN A 229 -3.74 0.26 0.94
C GLN A 229 -2.62 0.75 -0.02
N HIS A 230 -1.83 1.73 0.44
CA HIS A 230 -0.70 2.26 -0.32
C HIS A 230 0.47 1.28 -0.34
N ALA A 231 0.71 0.63 0.80
CA ALA A 231 1.72 -0.40 0.97
C ALA A 231 1.50 -1.57 -0.01
N LEU A 232 0.30 -2.15 -0.02
CA LEU A 232 -0.04 -3.27 -0.90
C LEU A 232 0.13 -2.92 -2.39
N SER A 233 -0.33 -1.74 -2.83
CA SER A 233 -0.12 -1.30 -4.22
C SER A 233 1.36 -1.19 -4.59
N GLY A 234 2.18 -0.54 -3.75
CA GLY A 234 3.61 -0.42 -4.00
C GLY A 234 4.35 -1.76 -3.95
N TRP A 235 3.97 -2.65 -3.02
CA TRP A 235 4.53 -3.99 -2.90
C TRP A 235 4.16 -4.91 -4.06
N ILE A 236 2.94 -4.81 -4.60
CA ILE A 236 2.53 -5.49 -5.84
C ILE A 236 3.44 -5.05 -6.99
N GLY A 237 3.63 -3.74 -7.17
CA GLY A 237 4.51 -3.20 -8.21
C GLY A 237 5.95 -3.70 -8.08
N ALA A 238 6.53 -3.62 -6.88
CA ALA A 238 7.89 -4.07 -6.60
C ALA A 238 8.07 -5.57 -6.81
N LEU A 239 7.17 -6.38 -6.25
CA LEU A 239 7.26 -7.83 -6.35
C LEU A 239 7.08 -8.31 -7.78
N ALA A 240 6.12 -7.74 -8.52
CA ALA A 240 5.91 -8.11 -9.92
C ALA A 240 7.12 -7.74 -10.79
N PHE A 241 7.75 -6.58 -10.55
CA PHE A 241 9.02 -6.22 -11.17
C PHE A 241 10.13 -7.22 -10.83
N LEU A 242 10.31 -7.58 -9.56
CA LEU A 242 11.33 -8.54 -9.11
C LEU A 242 11.12 -9.95 -9.68
N LEU A 243 9.86 -10.40 -9.79
CA LEU A 243 9.53 -11.68 -10.41
C LEU A 243 9.77 -11.66 -11.92
N TRP A 244 9.50 -10.52 -12.59
CA TRP A 244 9.86 -10.33 -14.00
C TRP A 244 11.39 -10.36 -14.19
N ARG A 245 12.14 -9.63 -13.35
CA ARG A 245 13.62 -9.66 -13.35
C ARG A 245 14.20 -11.04 -13.07
N ALA A 246 13.50 -11.85 -12.30
CA ALA A 246 13.86 -13.24 -12.02
C ALA A 246 13.34 -14.22 -13.08
N GLU A 247 12.81 -13.73 -14.20
CA GLU A 247 12.27 -14.51 -15.33
C GLU A 247 11.12 -15.47 -14.93
N LYS A 248 10.46 -15.20 -13.81
CA LYS A 248 9.32 -15.98 -13.31
C LYS A 248 7.99 -15.46 -13.83
N LEU A 249 7.91 -14.16 -14.11
CA LEU A 249 6.68 -13.48 -14.53
C LEU A 249 6.85 -12.87 -15.93
N PRO A 250 5.95 -13.14 -16.89
CA PRO A 250 5.96 -12.46 -18.18
C PRO A 250 5.72 -10.94 -18.05
N LEU A 251 6.27 -10.15 -18.98
CA LEU A 251 6.12 -8.69 -18.98
C LEU A 251 4.65 -8.27 -18.97
N GLY A 252 3.83 -8.83 -19.86
CA GLY A 252 2.41 -8.51 -19.95
C GLY A 252 1.65 -8.73 -18.66
N VAL A 253 1.96 -9.80 -17.93
CA VAL A 253 1.34 -10.09 -16.63
C VAL A 253 1.76 -9.06 -15.58
N TYR A 254 3.04 -8.67 -15.55
CA TYR A 254 3.50 -7.57 -14.70
C TYR A 254 2.76 -6.27 -15.01
N LEU A 255 2.72 -5.85 -16.27
CA LEU A 255 2.07 -4.60 -16.68
C LEU A 255 0.56 -4.60 -16.41
N THR A 256 -0.09 -5.77 -16.49
CA THR A 256 -1.53 -5.95 -16.21
C THR A 256 -1.90 -5.60 -14.76
N LEU A 257 -1.01 -5.90 -13.79
CA LEU A 257 -1.27 -5.64 -12.37
C LEU A 257 -1.34 -4.14 -12.07
N LEU A 258 -0.57 -3.32 -12.78
CA LEU A 258 -0.38 -1.91 -12.46
C LEU A 258 -1.69 -1.09 -12.48
N PRO A 259 -2.45 -1.01 -13.59
CA PRO A 259 -3.68 -0.22 -13.61
C PRO A 259 -4.71 -0.69 -12.57
N LEU A 260 -4.71 -1.98 -12.22
CA LEU A 260 -5.62 -2.56 -11.22
C LEU A 260 -5.32 -2.06 -9.80
N THR A 261 -4.08 -1.67 -9.47
CA THR A 261 -3.76 -1.11 -8.15
C THR A 261 -4.16 0.35 -7.98
N ALA A 262 -4.56 1.05 -9.05
CA ALA A 262 -4.87 2.48 -9.01
C ALA A 262 -5.91 2.83 -7.94
N LEU A 263 -6.97 2.01 -7.86
CA LEU A 263 -8.07 2.23 -6.91
C LEU A 263 -7.68 2.03 -5.44
N TRP A 264 -6.59 1.30 -5.19
CA TRP A 264 -5.99 1.16 -3.87
C TRP A 264 -5.01 2.29 -3.56
N SER A 265 -4.26 2.75 -4.57
CA SER A 265 -3.27 3.82 -4.43
C SER A 265 -2.82 4.34 -5.80
N PRO A 266 -3.29 5.53 -6.23
CA PRO A 266 -2.75 6.16 -7.44
C PRO A 266 -1.27 6.54 -7.26
N LEU A 267 -0.85 6.92 -6.05
CA LEU A 267 0.55 7.27 -5.76
C LEU A 267 1.47 6.05 -5.82
N GLY A 268 1.00 4.90 -5.35
CA GLY A 268 1.72 3.63 -5.41
C GLY A 268 1.88 3.13 -6.85
N LEU A 269 0.83 3.29 -7.67
CA LEU A 269 0.91 3.08 -9.12
C LEU A 269 2.00 3.96 -9.74
N ILE A 270 1.97 5.28 -9.51
CA ILE A 270 2.98 6.21 -10.05
C ILE A 270 4.38 5.80 -9.60
N GLY A 271 4.56 5.41 -8.34
CA GLY A 271 5.83 4.92 -7.79
C GLY A 271 6.37 3.65 -8.46
N ALA A 272 5.51 2.84 -9.08
CA ALA A 272 5.90 1.65 -9.83
C ALA A 272 6.28 1.95 -11.30
N MET A 273 5.90 3.13 -11.83
CA MET A 273 6.12 3.49 -13.25
C MET A 273 7.60 3.53 -13.69
N PRO A 274 8.57 4.01 -12.89
CA PRO A 274 9.98 3.97 -13.28
C PRO A 274 10.47 2.54 -13.58
N PHE A 275 9.99 1.56 -12.81
CA PHE A 275 10.35 0.15 -12.97
C PHE A 275 9.60 -0.51 -14.13
N ALA A 276 8.35 -0.12 -14.38
CA ALA A 276 7.60 -0.54 -15.56
C ALA A 276 8.26 -0.02 -16.85
N ALA A 277 8.72 1.24 -16.84
CA ALA A 277 9.46 1.85 -17.94
C ALA A 277 10.78 1.12 -18.19
N LEU A 278 11.56 0.84 -17.13
CA LEU A 278 12.78 0.03 -17.25
C LEU A 278 12.50 -1.35 -17.85
N ALA A 279 11.44 -2.02 -17.40
CA ALA A 279 11.05 -3.34 -17.92
C ALA A 279 10.65 -3.30 -19.40
N GLY A 280 9.86 -2.29 -19.79
CA GLY A 280 9.46 -2.04 -21.17
C GLY A 280 10.65 -1.74 -22.08
N VAL A 281 11.51 -0.79 -21.69
CA VAL A 281 12.71 -0.41 -22.46
C VAL A 281 13.63 -1.60 -22.66
N ARG A 282 13.91 -2.40 -21.62
CA ARG A 282 14.74 -3.59 -21.76
C ARG A 282 14.14 -4.63 -22.70
N SER A 283 12.84 -4.87 -22.57
CA SER A 283 12.15 -5.87 -23.40
C SER A 283 12.06 -5.41 -24.86
N LEU A 284 11.90 -4.11 -25.10
CA LEU A 284 11.94 -3.50 -26.42
C LEU A 284 13.35 -3.59 -27.04
N SER A 285 14.39 -3.19 -26.30
CA SER A 285 15.78 -3.28 -26.75
C SER A 285 16.22 -4.70 -27.03
N ALA A 286 15.72 -5.68 -26.26
CA ALA A 286 15.94 -7.10 -26.49
C ALA A 286 15.05 -7.70 -27.60
N ARG A 287 14.15 -6.91 -28.21
CA ARG A 287 13.15 -7.36 -29.20
C ARG A 287 12.31 -8.55 -28.71
N ALA A 288 11.97 -8.54 -27.42
CA ALA A 288 11.30 -9.64 -26.73
C ALA A 288 9.80 -9.38 -26.46
N ILE A 289 9.25 -8.27 -26.97
CA ILE A 289 7.84 -7.89 -26.81
C ILE A 289 6.93 -8.85 -27.56
N ARG A 290 5.90 -9.36 -26.88
CA ARG A 290 4.87 -10.24 -27.43
C ARG A 290 3.53 -9.51 -27.50
N PRO A 291 2.58 -9.94 -28.35
CA PRO A 291 1.23 -9.34 -28.38
C PRO A 291 0.51 -9.34 -27.02
N ALA A 292 0.72 -10.39 -26.22
CA ALA A 292 0.18 -10.47 -24.86
C ALA A 292 0.74 -9.39 -23.91
N ASP A 293 1.94 -8.87 -24.19
CA ASP A 293 2.55 -7.79 -23.40
C ASP A 293 1.87 -6.44 -23.63
N ILE A 294 1.02 -6.34 -24.65
CA ILE A 294 0.22 -5.16 -24.99
C ILE A 294 -1.27 -5.43 -24.68
N ALA A 295 -1.80 -6.56 -25.13
CA ALA A 295 -3.22 -6.86 -25.03
C ALA A 295 -3.72 -6.99 -23.58
N LEU A 296 -2.96 -7.68 -22.71
CA LEU A 296 -3.36 -7.90 -21.32
C LEU A 296 -3.40 -6.59 -20.51
N PRO A 297 -2.35 -5.75 -20.49
CA PRO A 297 -2.43 -4.46 -19.81
C PRO A 297 -3.48 -3.55 -20.44
N ALA A 298 -3.67 -3.57 -21.76
CA ALA A 298 -4.73 -2.78 -22.40
C ALA A 298 -6.13 -3.16 -21.89
N ILE A 299 -6.45 -4.45 -21.79
CA ILE A 299 -7.73 -4.93 -21.24
C ILE A 299 -7.89 -4.49 -19.77
N ALA A 300 -6.84 -4.62 -18.95
CA ALA A 300 -6.90 -4.17 -17.56
C ALA A 300 -7.06 -2.65 -17.46
N THR A 301 -6.39 -1.87 -18.30
CA THR A 301 -6.58 -0.41 -18.35
C THR A 301 -8.00 -0.05 -18.77
N LEU A 302 -8.59 -0.71 -19.77
CA LEU A 302 -9.97 -0.50 -20.19
C LEU A 302 -10.96 -0.75 -19.03
N LEU A 303 -10.75 -1.85 -18.29
CA LEU A 303 -11.54 -2.16 -17.08
C LEU A 303 -11.41 -1.05 -16.02
N CYS A 304 -10.22 -0.47 -15.87
CA CYS A 304 -9.94 0.56 -14.88
C CYS A 304 -10.32 1.99 -15.32
N ILE A 305 -10.77 2.26 -16.55
CA ILE A 305 -11.08 3.62 -17.02
C ILE A 305 -12.01 4.37 -16.04
N PRO A 306 -13.14 3.79 -15.58
CA PRO A 306 -14.00 4.47 -14.61
C PRO A 306 -13.27 4.78 -13.29
N GLY A 307 -12.43 3.85 -12.81
CA GLY A 307 -11.63 4.08 -11.61
C GLY A 307 -10.60 5.20 -11.77
N LEU A 308 -9.94 5.26 -12.93
CA LEU A 308 -8.97 6.31 -13.23
C LEU A 308 -9.65 7.68 -13.37
N LEU A 309 -10.82 7.74 -14.03
CA LEU A 309 -11.61 8.96 -14.12
C LEU A 309 -12.09 9.43 -12.75
N TYR A 310 -12.62 8.50 -11.94
CA TYR A 310 -13.02 8.75 -10.56
C TYR A 310 -11.87 9.36 -9.75
N LEU A 311 -10.68 8.76 -9.78
CA LEU A 311 -9.50 9.28 -9.05
C LEU A 311 -9.00 10.62 -9.59
N SER A 312 -9.22 10.90 -10.88
CA SER A 312 -8.78 12.16 -11.53
C SER A 312 -9.74 13.34 -11.33
N ALA A 313 -10.95 13.10 -10.82
CA ALA A 313 -11.97 14.13 -10.66
C ALA A 313 -11.48 15.28 -9.77
N ALA A 314 -11.82 16.53 -10.12
CA ALA A 314 -11.37 17.74 -9.40
C ALA A 314 -9.86 17.75 -9.07
N GLY A 315 -9.02 17.23 -9.97
CA GLY A 315 -7.58 17.06 -9.73
C GLY A 315 -6.81 18.37 -9.52
N ASP A 316 -7.35 19.49 -9.96
CA ASP A 316 -6.86 20.85 -9.69
C ASP A 316 -6.81 21.17 -8.19
N GLY A 317 -7.73 20.62 -7.39
CA GLY A 317 -7.74 20.78 -5.93
C GLY A 317 -6.65 19.97 -5.20
N VAL A 318 -6.04 19.00 -5.88
CA VAL A 318 -4.89 18.23 -5.35
C VAL A 318 -3.59 18.89 -5.79
N GLY A 319 -3.44 19.13 -7.10
CA GLY A 319 -2.27 19.75 -7.69
C GLY A 319 -0.97 18.95 -7.56
N ALA A 320 0.03 19.33 -8.37
CA ALA A 320 1.39 18.84 -8.27
C ALA A 320 2.35 20.03 -8.42
N LYS A 321 3.39 20.08 -7.58
CA LYS A 321 4.39 21.15 -7.60
C LYS A 321 5.77 20.64 -7.25
N LEU A 322 6.78 21.34 -7.75
CA LEU A 322 8.15 21.18 -7.29
C LEU A 322 8.33 21.92 -5.97
N VAL A 323 9.02 21.30 -5.03
CA VAL A 323 9.34 21.87 -3.71
C VAL A 323 10.84 22.09 -3.58
N ALA A 324 11.21 23.28 -3.12
CA ALA A 324 12.58 23.58 -2.77
C ALA A 324 12.88 23.03 -1.37
N ILE A 325 13.96 22.26 -1.26
CA ILE A 325 14.45 21.69 0.01
C ILE A 325 15.85 22.22 0.24
N LEU A 326 16.17 22.56 1.50
CA LEU A 326 17.51 22.98 1.87
C LEU A 326 18.52 21.87 1.52
N PRO A 327 19.60 22.16 0.75
CA PRO A 327 20.52 21.13 0.29
C PRO A 327 21.12 20.26 1.41
N LEU A 328 21.46 20.86 2.54
CA LEU A 328 21.98 20.14 3.70
C LEU A 328 20.95 19.21 4.35
N GLN A 329 19.69 19.67 4.48
CA GLN A 329 18.58 18.88 5.00
C GLN A 329 18.33 17.67 4.10
N TRP A 330 18.25 17.88 2.79
CA TRP A 330 18.07 16.81 1.81
C TRP A 330 19.26 15.82 1.83
N ALA A 331 20.49 16.33 1.83
CA ALA A 331 21.68 15.47 1.81
C ALA A 331 21.78 14.59 3.06
N LEU A 332 21.48 15.13 4.24
CA LEU A 332 21.47 14.36 5.49
C LEU A 332 20.32 13.35 5.52
N PHE A 333 19.14 13.72 5.00
CA PHE A 333 18.01 12.81 4.86
C PHE A 333 18.35 11.63 3.94
N GLU A 334 18.77 11.88 2.71
CA GLU A 334 19.13 10.82 1.75
C GLU A 334 20.29 9.97 2.27
N LEU A 335 21.25 10.59 2.97
CA LEU A 335 22.36 9.87 3.60
C LEU A 335 21.86 8.77 4.54
N LEU A 336 21.03 9.15 5.51
CA LEU A 336 20.58 8.27 6.59
C LEU A 336 19.49 7.29 6.16
N GLU A 337 18.70 7.64 5.15
CA GLU A 337 17.54 6.84 4.76
C GLU A 337 17.88 5.77 3.70
N ILE A 338 18.64 6.15 2.67
CA ILE A 338 18.86 5.25 1.51
C ILE A 338 20.33 5.07 1.15
N LEU A 339 21.18 6.10 1.27
CA LEU A 339 22.56 6.03 0.80
C LEU A 339 23.42 5.11 1.67
N VAL A 340 23.10 4.96 2.97
CA VAL A 340 23.73 3.94 3.82
C VAL A 340 23.59 2.52 3.25
N TYR A 341 22.53 2.25 2.49
CA TYR A 341 22.29 0.96 1.82
C TYR A 341 22.81 0.97 0.38
N VAL A 342 22.53 2.04 -0.38
CA VAL A 342 22.88 2.13 -1.80
C VAL A 342 24.40 2.20 -2.01
N LEU A 343 25.15 2.95 -1.19
CA LEU A 343 26.59 3.13 -1.41
C LEU A 343 27.36 1.79 -1.28
N PRO A 344 27.19 0.98 -0.21
CA PRO A 344 27.81 -0.35 -0.15
C PRO A 344 27.38 -1.25 -1.31
N LEU A 345 26.12 -1.20 -1.74
CA LEU A 345 25.63 -1.97 -2.87
C LEU A 345 26.29 -1.52 -4.20
N ALA A 346 26.41 -0.22 -4.44
CA ALA A 346 26.94 0.33 -5.68
C ALA A 346 28.45 0.09 -5.83
N PHE A 347 29.21 0.26 -4.74
CA PHE A 347 30.68 0.23 -4.79
C PHE A 347 31.29 -1.13 -4.44
N LEU A 348 30.65 -1.91 -3.57
CA LEU A 348 31.22 -3.17 -3.06
C LEU A 348 30.58 -4.42 -3.69
N VAL A 349 29.44 -4.29 -4.37
CA VAL A 349 28.77 -5.41 -5.07
C VAL A 349 28.96 -5.27 -6.57
N ARG A 350 29.89 -6.06 -7.14
CA ARG A 350 30.23 -5.99 -8.57
C ARG A 350 29.06 -6.31 -9.50
N GLN A 351 28.22 -7.27 -9.14
CA GLN A 351 27.05 -7.67 -9.93
C GLN A 351 25.87 -7.98 -8.99
N PRO A 352 25.02 -6.98 -8.68
CA PRO A 352 23.81 -7.25 -7.90
C PRO A 352 22.88 -8.15 -8.71
N ARG A 353 22.28 -9.15 -8.04
CA ARG A 353 21.41 -10.16 -8.66
C ARG A 353 20.26 -9.57 -9.47
N PHE A 354 19.67 -8.47 -8.98
CA PHE A 354 18.55 -7.81 -9.65
C PHE A 354 18.99 -6.76 -10.70
N GLY A 355 20.31 -6.65 -10.96
CA GLY A 355 20.92 -5.80 -11.97
C GLY A 355 21.23 -4.38 -11.51
N LYS A 356 22.31 -3.81 -12.08
CA LYS A 356 22.80 -2.46 -11.75
C LYS A 356 21.86 -1.35 -12.22
N ASP A 357 21.15 -1.59 -13.31
CA ASP A 357 20.12 -0.71 -13.86
C ASP A 357 18.93 -0.57 -12.91
N SER A 358 18.50 -1.67 -12.26
CA SER A 358 17.47 -1.62 -11.22
C SER A 358 17.93 -0.78 -10.03
N LEU A 359 19.19 -0.94 -9.61
CA LEU A 359 19.81 -0.13 -8.55
C LEU A 359 19.91 1.35 -8.97
N ALA A 360 20.28 1.64 -10.21
CA ALA A 360 20.35 3.00 -10.72
C ALA A 360 18.97 3.66 -10.75
N VAL A 361 17.94 2.99 -11.27
CA VAL A 361 16.57 3.53 -11.34
C VAL A 361 16.00 3.75 -9.95
N LEU A 362 16.14 2.79 -9.02
CA LEU A 362 15.65 3.00 -7.65
C LEU A 362 16.38 4.15 -6.96
N THR A 363 17.69 4.29 -7.16
CA THR A 363 18.47 5.38 -6.55
C THR A 363 18.07 6.73 -7.13
N LEU A 364 17.98 6.86 -8.46
CA LEU A 364 17.58 8.11 -9.10
C LEU A 364 16.15 8.51 -8.70
N TRP A 365 15.24 7.53 -8.61
CA TRP A 365 13.86 7.79 -8.19
C TRP A 365 13.80 8.29 -6.75
N LEU A 366 14.48 7.60 -5.82
CA LEU A 366 14.52 8.00 -4.42
C LEU A 366 15.23 9.35 -4.24
N LEU A 367 16.33 9.64 -4.93
CA LEU A 367 16.96 10.96 -4.83
C LEU A 367 16.08 12.11 -5.36
N ALA A 368 15.23 11.83 -6.36
CA ALA A 368 14.41 12.84 -7.03
C ALA A 368 13.03 13.06 -6.36
N ILE A 369 12.44 12.03 -5.76
CA ILE A 369 11.06 12.08 -5.26
C ILE A 369 10.79 13.14 -4.17
N PRO A 370 11.74 13.53 -3.28
CA PRO A 370 11.48 14.58 -2.29
C PRO A 370 11.14 15.93 -2.91
N PHE A 371 11.64 16.22 -4.11
CA PHE A 371 11.42 17.48 -4.80
C PHE A 371 10.04 17.56 -5.47
N LEU A 372 9.25 16.47 -5.43
CA LEU A 372 7.91 16.41 -6.00
C LEU A 372 6.86 16.32 -4.89
N GLN A 373 5.92 17.25 -4.90
CA GLN A 373 4.77 17.25 -4.01
C GLN A 373 3.49 17.10 -4.83
N ILE A 374 2.67 16.10 -4.50
CA ILE A 374 1.30 15.95 -5.01
C ILE A 374 0.36 16.06 -3.81
N GLY A 375 -0.60 16.97 -3.87
CA GLY A 375 -1.44 17.31 -2.71
C GLY A 375 -0.75 18.27 -1.73
N SER A 376 -1.31 18.37 -0.52
CA SER A 376 -0.89 19.33 0.50
C SER A 376 0.27 18.86 1.40
N SER A 377 0.64 17.59 1.34
CA SER A 377 1.62 16.95 2.24
C SER A 377 2.72 16.21 1.47
N THR A 378 3.67 15.60 2.18
CA THR A 378 4.73 14.72 1.64
C THR A 378 4.22 13.32 1.27
N ASP A 379 2.91 13.14 1.08
CA ASP A 379 2.28 11.87 0.75
C ASP A 379 2.83 11.24 -0.52
N PHE A 380 3.11 12.04 -1.55
CA PHE A 380 3.70 11.50 -2.78
C PHE A 380 5.06 10.87 -2.53
N MET A 381 5.95 11.57 -1.83
CA MET A 381 7.26 11.06 -1.46
C MET A 381 7.15 9.76 -0.67
N MET A 382 6.30 9.72 0.35
CA MET A 382 6.15 8.53 1.18
C MET A 382 5.51 7.34 0.44
N ARG A 383 4.63 7.59 -0.53
CA ARG A 383 3.77 6.54 -1.14
C ARG A 383 4.35 6.10 -2.49
N GLY A 384 4.91 7.03 -3.25
CA GLY A 384 5.62 6.77 -4.50
C GLY A 384 7.00 6.15 -4.32
N SER A 385 7.60 6.22 -3.13
CA SER A 385 8.88 5.56 -2.82
C SER A 385 8.74 4.06 -2.48
N ILE A 386 7.54 3.59 -2.11
CA ILE A 386 7.30 2.22 -1.60
C ILE A 386 7.88 1.15 -2.53
N CYS A 387 7.65 1.27 -3.85
CA CYS A 387 8.14 0.30 -4.83
C CYS A 387 9.68 0.23 -4.83
N ALA A 388 10.36 1.38 -4.86
CA ALA A 388 11.82 1.48 -4.85
C ALA A 388 12.43 0.97 -3.54
N LEU A 389 11.86 1.36 -2.39
CA LEU A 389 12.31 0.91 -1.06
C LEU A 389 12.17 -0.60 -0.91
N THR A 390 11.10 -1.19 -1.45
CA THR A 390 10.90 -2.65 -1.41
C THR A 390 11.94 -3.39 -2.25
N ILE A 391 12.25 -2.87 -3.45
CA ILE A 391 13.30 -3.43 -4.31
C ILE A 391 14.67 -3.31 -3.63
N LEU A 392 14.94 -2.18 -2.96
CA LEU A 392 16.14 -1.99 -2.16
C LEU A 392 16.23 -2.99 -1.02
N ALA A 393 15.16 -3.16 -0.23
CA ALA A 393 15.09 -4.10 0.89
C ALA A 393 15.36 -5.55 0.44
N VAL A 394 14.77 -5.98 -0.68
CA VAL A 394 14.99 -7.33 -1.24
C VAL A 394 16.43 -7.48 -1.76
N THR A 395 17.02 -6.42 -2.33
CA THR A 395 18.42 -6.42 -2.78
C THR A 395 19.38 -6.51 -1.60
N VAL A 396 19.13 -5.76 -0.52
CA VAL A 396 19.88 -5.85 0.74
C VAL A 396 19.78 -7.26 1.33
N ALA A 397 18.58 -7.83 1.37
CA ALA A 397 18.35 -9.20 1.85
C ALA A 397 19.16 -10.25 1.08
N ASP A 398 19.26 -10.12 -0.25
CA ASP A 398 20.06 -11.01 -1.10
C ASP A 398 21.56 -10.86 -0.78
N VAL A 399 22.08 -9.63 -0.69
CA VAL A 399 23.51 -9.36 -0.48
C VAL A 399 23.98 -9.74 0.93
N VAL A 400 23.19 -9.47 1.99
CA VAL A 400 23.54 -9.81 3.37
C VAL A 400 23.76 -11.32 3.57
N ARG A 401 23.15 -12.15 2.72
CA ARG A 401 23.34 -13.61 2.72
C ARG A 401 24.60 -14.07 2.00
N THR A 402 25.17 -13.24 1.13
CA THR A 402 26.39 -13.57 0.38
C THR A 402 27.64 -13.21 1.16
N VAL A 403 28.78 -13.83 0.81
CA VAL A 403 30.09 -13.44 1.36
C VAL A 403 30.57 -12.18 0.63
N SER A 404 29.96 -11.05 0.97
CA SER A 404 30.20 -9.75 0.34
C SER A 404 30.90 -8.79 1.32
N PRO A 405 31.85 -7.95 0.86
CA PRO A 405 32.41 -6.86 1.65
C PRO A 405 31.36 -5.84 2.14
N ALA A 406 30.21 -5.74 1.46
CA ALA A 406 29.09 -4.88 1.88
C ALA A 406 28.38 -5.40 3.14
N ARG A 407 28.48 -6.69 3.44
CA ARG A 407 27.70 -7.36 4.49
C ARG A 407 27.80 -6.69 5.87
N PRO A 408 28.98 -6.41 6.46
CA PRO A 408 29.06 -5.78 7.78
C PRO A 408 28.39 -4.40 7.82
N TRP A 409 28.56 -3.59 6.78
CA TRP A 409 27.93 -2.27 6.65
C TRP A 409 26.41 -2.36 6.62
N LEU A 410 25.88 -3.27 5.80
CA LEU A 410 24.44 -3.49 5.69
C LEU A 410 23.86 -4.03 7.00
N LEU A 411 24.55 -4.94 7.69
CA LEU A 411 24.11 -5.44 8.99
C LEU A 411 24.09 -4.35 10.07
N LEU A 412 25.09 -3.47 10.08
CA LEU A 412 25.12 -2.31 10.98
C LEU A 412 23.95 -1.37 10.71
N ALA A 413 23.75 -0.98 9.45
CA ALA A 413 22.64 -0.12 9.06
C ALA A 413 21.28 -0.74 9.41
N LEU A 414 21.08 -2.04 9.15
CA LEU A 414 19.86 -2.77 9.54
C LEU A 414 19.67 -2.82 11.06
N SER A 415 20.75 -2.97 11.84
CA SER A 415 20.65 -3.03 13.31
C SER A 415 20.21 -1.71 13.94
N ILE A 416 20.50 -0.58 13.30
CA ILE A 416 20.01 0.74 13.71
C ILE A 416 18.60 0.94 13.15
N GLY A 417 18.38 0.64 11.87
CA GLY A 417 17.09 0.85 11.20
C GLY A 417 15.95 0.07 11.82
N VAL A 418 16.20 -1.12 12.39
CA VAL A 418 15.16 -1.93 13.05
C VAL A 418 14.51 -1.24 14.26
N MET A 419 15.10 -0.17 14.80
CA MET A 419 14.50 0.61 15.89
C MET A 419 13.16 1.25 15.51
N THR A 420 12.98 1.67 14.25
CA THR A 420 11.72 2.22 13.75
C THR A 420 10.59 1.19 13.80
N PRO A 421 10.68 0.01 13.13
CA PRO A 421 9.64 -1.01 13.19
C PRO A 421 9.39 -1.53 14.62
N LEU A 422 10.41 -1.60 15.48
CA LEU A 422 10.22 -2.00 16.88
C LEU A 422 9.41 -0.98 17.68
N THR A 423 9.64 0.32 17.47
CA THR A 423 8.86 1.38 18.11
C THR A 423 7.40 1.35 17.65
N GLU A 424 7.16 1.09 16.37
CA GLU A 424 5.80 0.90 15.81
C GLU A 424 5.07 -0.30 16.45
N ILE A 425 5.74 -1.45 16.57
CA ILE A 425 5.19 -2.64 17.26
C ILE A 425 4.95 -2.34 18.74
N ARG A 426 5.86 -1.66 19.43
CA ARG A 426 5.67 -1.26 20.83
C ARG A 426 4.41 -0.41 20.97
N ARG A 427 4.20 0.56 20.08
CA ARG A 427 3.01 1.43 20.10
C ARG A 427 1.72 0.61 19.97
N ALA A 428 1.70 -0.37 19.07
CA ALA A 428 0.56 -1.28 18.90
C ALA A 428 0.17 -2.05 20.18
N LEU A 429 1.16 -2.42 20.99
CA LEU A 429 1.00 -3.25 22.18
C LEU A 429 0.74 -2.46 23.47
N VAL A 430 1.25 -1.23 23.56
CA VAL A 430 1.18 -0.40 24.78
C VAL A 430 -0.14 0.37 24.87
N TYR A 431 -0.68 0.84 23.74
CA TYR A 431 -1.88 1.66 23.71
C TYR A 431 -3.16 0.82 23.58
N PRO A 432 -4.31 1.33 24.05
CA PRO A 432 -5.56 0.60 23.99
C PRO A 432 -6.01 0.32 22.55
N PRO A 433 -6.80 -0.74 22.33
CA PRO A 433 -7.38 -1.05 21.03
C PRO A 433 -8.17 0.11 20.44
N ALA A 434 -8.21 0.17 19.10
CA ALA A 434 -8.91 1.24 18.40
C ALA A 434 -10.41 1.29 18.75
N PRO A 435 -10.93 2.44 19.22
CA PRO A 435 -12.33 2.59 19.60
C PRO A 435 -13.27 2.56 18.39
N GLU A 436 -14.57 2.47 18.66
CA GLU A 436 -15.59 2.42 17.62
C GLU A 436 -15.87 3.80 17.04
N VAL A 437 -15.96 3.85 15.72
CA VAL A 437 -16.20 5.07 14.96
C VAL A 437 -17.68 5.38 14.87
N ARG A 438 -18.04 6.61 15.22
CA ARG A 438 -19.43 7.11 15.25
C ARG A 438 -19.68 8.27 14.31
N CYS A 439 -18.68 9.12 14.10
CA CYS A 439 -18.76 10.28 13.20
C CYS A 439 -18.66 9.90 11.73
N SER A 440 -19.10 10.81 10.86
CA SER A 440 -18.73 10.76 9.45
C SER A 440 -17.25 11.08 9.23
N PHE A 441 -16.79 10.81 8.01
CA PHE A 441 -15.52 11.27 7.49
C PHE A 441 -15.30 12.77 7.71
N ILE A 442 -16.32 13.61 7.50
CA ILE A 442 -16.17 15.08 7.57
C ILE A 442 -15.74 15.50 8.97
N LYS A 443 -16.48 15.05 10.00
CA LYS A 443 -16.17 15.40 11.38
C LYS A 443 -14.92 14.70 11.90
N ALA A 444 -14.67 13.45 11.48
CA ALA A 444 -13.42 12.76 11.80
C ALA A 444 -12.20 13.51 11.23
N TRP A 445 -12.29 14.00 10.00
CA TRP A 445 -11.23 14.81 9.38
C TRP A 445 -11.00 16.12 10.12
N GLU A 446 -12.06 16.81 10.53
CA GLU A 446 -11.94 18.05 11.30
C GLU A 446 -11.35 17.83 12.70
N GLY A 447 -11.61 16.68 13.32
CA GLY A 447 -11.00 16.34 14.60
C GLY A 447 -9.49 16.13 14.54
N SER A 448 -8.97 15.60 13.42
CA SER A 448 -7.62 15.02 13.38
C SER A 448 -6.70 15.61 12.30
N PHE A 449 -7.29 16.13 11.23
CA PHE A 449 -6.61 16.62 10.04
C PHE A 449 -7.15 17.98 9.57
N TRP A 450 -7.69 18.81 10.48
CA TRP A 450 -8.27 20.12 10.16
C TRP A 450 -7.33 21.05 9.37
N PHE A 451 -6.02 20.87 9.54
CA PHE A 451 -4.98 21.64 8.87
C PHE A 451 -4.72 21.19 7.42
N GLN A 452 -5.34 20.10 6.97
CA GLN A 452 -5.23 19.60 5.61
C GLN A 452 -6.53 19.82 4.83
N PRO A 453 -6.45 20.21 3.54
CA PRO A 453 -7.61 20.31 2.68
C PRO A 453 -8.24 18.93 2.45
N LYS A 454 -9.58 18.89 2.43
CA LYS A 454 -10.35 17.67 2.18
C LYS A 454 -10.38 17.26 0.70
N ASP A 455 -9.87 18.12 -0.20
CA ASP A 455 -9.94 17.93 -1.65
C ASP A 455 -9.12 16.74 -2.14
N THR A 456 -8.23 16.20 -1.31
CA THR A 456 -7.54 14.92 -1.55
C THR A 456 -8.45 13.71 -1.42
N TYR A 457 -9.58 13.84 -0.70
CA TYR A 457 -10.56 12.78 -0.43
C TYR A 457 -11.96 13.08 -0.99
N LEU A 458 -12.27 14.33 -1.30
CA LEU A 458 -13.58 14.76 -1.79
C LEU A 458 -13.46 15.42 -3.16
N ALA A 459 -14.51 15.28 -3.97
CA ALA A 459 -14.70 16.07 -5.17
C ALA A 459 -16.14 16.58 -5.24
N PRO A 460 -16.34 17.86 -5.59
CA PRO A 460 -17.68 18.37 -5.86
C PRO A 460 -18.37 17.55 -6.96
N LEU A 461 -19.64 17.23 -6.74
CA LEU A 461 -20.42 16.34 -7.62
C LEU A 461 -20.48 16.86 -9.06
N ASP A 462 -20.58 18.17 -9.24
CA ASP A 462 -20.63 18.86 -10.53
C ASP A 462 -19.27 18.87 -11.26
N ARG A 463 -18.17 18.64 -10.55
CA ARG A 463 -16.80 18.50 -11.09
C ARG A 463 -16.39 17.05 -11.33
N MET A 464 -17.23 16.08 -11.00
CA MET A 464 -17.01 14.67 -11.38
C MET A 464 -17.14 14.51 -12.90
N PRO A 465 -16.25 13.77 -13.59
CA PRO A 465 -16.42 13.48 -15.01
C PRO A 465 -17.75 12.79 -15.29
N SER A 466 -18.43 13.15 -16.38
CA SER A 466 -19.80 12.71 -16.68
C SER A 466 -19.98 11.19 -16.68
N LEU A 467 -18.96 10.43 -17.12
CA LEU A 467 -19.00 8.96 -17.16
C LEU A 467 -19.03 8.30 -15.76
N VAL A 468 -18.58 9.02 -14.72
CA VAL A 468 -18.43 8.50 -13.35
C VAL A 468 -19.16 9.36 -12.32
N ARG A 469 -20.01 10.29 -12.78
CA ARG A 469 -20.81 11.17 -11.94
C ARG A 469 -22.11 10.47 -11.54
N PRO A 470 -22.38 10.24 -10.24
CA PRO A 470 -23.67 9.74 -9.79
C PRO A 470 -24.81 10.67 -10.21
N THR A 471 -25.92 10.11 -10.73
CA THR A 471 -27.06 10.90 -11.24
C THR A 471 -28.08 11.25 -10.16
N ASN A 472 -28.32 10.32 -9.23
CA ASN A 472 -29.26 10.52 -8.11
C ASN A 472 -28.67 9.98 -6.79
N PRO A 473 -27.57 10.56 -6.28
CA PRO A 473 -26.94 10.08 -5.06
C PRO A 473 -27.79 10.38 -3.83
N TYR A 474 -27.79 9.43 -2.89
CA TYR A 474 -28.30 9.64 -1.55
C TYR A 474 -27.54 10.78 -0.86
N ARG A 475 -28.25 11.67 -0.16
CA ARG A 475 -27.65 12.76 0.60
C ARG A 475 -27.34 12.27 2.01
N ALA A 476 -26.06 12.03 2.28
CA ALA A 476 -25.62 11.61 3.61
C ALA A 476 -26.02 12.66 4.66
N SER A 477 -26.49 12.20 5.81
CA SER A 477 -26.87 13.10 6.91
C SER A 477 -25.68 13.94 7.34
N ALA A 478 -25.88 15.25 7.45
CA ALA A 478 -24.91 16.16 8.05
C ALA A 478 -25.00 16.17 9.60
N VAL A 479 -25.93 15.43 10.19
CA VAL A 479 -26.07 15.31 11.64
C VAL A 479 -24.96 14.43 12.18
N GLU A 480 -24.12 15.02 13.03
CA GLU A 480 -22.98 14.35 13.64
C GLU A 480 -23.23 14.07 15.13
N PRO A 481 -22.78 12.91 15.66
CA PRO A 481 -22.81 12.67 17.10
C PRO A 481 -21.80 13.56 17.83
N ASP A 482 -22.03 13.88 19.09
CA ASP A 482 -21.12 14.74 19.88
C ASP A 482 -19.68 14.23 19.88
N ARG A 483 -19.50 12.92 20.11
CA ARG A 483 -18.20 12.24 20.12
C ARG A 483 -18.02 11.30 18.93
N CYS A 484 -16.86 11.38 18.29
CA CYS A 484 -16.52 10.51 17.17
C CYS A 484 -16.12 9.10 17.55
N TRP A 485 -15.64 8.91 18.77
CA TRP A 485 -15.10 7.65 19.24
C TRP A 485 -15.73 7.27 20.57
N ASN A 486 -15.98 5.98 20.80
CA ASN A 486 -16.52 5.49 22.07
C ASN A 486 -15.47 5.36 23.20
N GLY A 487 -14.26 5.85 22.98
CA GLY A 487 -13.14 5.82 23.93
C GLY A 487 -12.03 6.80 23.52
N ALA A 488 -10.99 6.92 24.36
CA ALA A 488 -9.83 7.74 24.03
C ALA A 488 -9.03 7.09 22.89
N TRP A 489 -8.45 7.91 22.01
CA TRP A 489 -7.58 7.46 20.93
C TRP A 489 -6.25 8.19 21.06
N HIS A 490 -5.17 7.48 21.35
CA HIS A 490 -3.86 8.09 21.58
C HIS A 490 -3.26 8.69 20.29
N HIS A 491 -2.66 9.89 20.41
CA HIS A 491 -1.94 10.56 19.32
C HIS A 491 -0.42 10.52 19.58
N PRO A 492 0.39 9.96 18.66
CA PRO A 492 1.82 9.75 18.88
C PRO A 492 2.62 11.03 19.19
N ASP A 493 2.27 12.15 18.53
CA ASP A 493 2.95 13.44 18.75
C ASP A 493 2.37 14.30 19.89
N LYS A 494 1.35 13.82 20.62
CA LYS A 494 0.70 14.57 21.71
C LYS A 494 0.37 13.64 22.89
N PRO A 495 1.39 13.18 23.65
CA PRO A 495 1.21 12.19 24.71
C PRO A 495 0.32 12.68 25.87
N ASP A 496 0.29 13.98 26.14
CA ASP A 496 -0.35 14.56 27.34
C ASP A 496 -1.71 15.21 27.09
N VAL A 497 -2.26 15.14 25.87
CA VAL A 497 -3.55 15.75 25.55
C VAL A 497 -4.55 14.66 25.23
N PRO A 498 -5.49 14.32 26.15
CA PRO A 498 -6.63 13.51 25.75
C PRO A 498 -7.35 14.24 24.61
N LEU A 499 -7.51 13.57 23.45
CA LEU A 499 -8.18 14.12 22.27
C LEU A 499 -9.62 14.63 22.58
N SER A 500 -10.21 14.24 23.72
CA SER A 500 -11.47 14.81 24.21
C SER A 500 -11.39 16.32 24.41
N SER A 501 -10.22 16.89 24.74
CA SER A 501 -10.08 18.34 24.98
C SER A 501 -9.98 19.18 23.69
N GLY A 502 -9.75 18.54 22.54
CA GLY A 502 -9.69 19.19 21.23
C GLY A 502 -11.00 19.14 20.43
N GLN A 503 -11.89 18.19 20.73
CA GLN A 503 -13.17 18.03 20.03
C GLN A 503 -14.18 19.14 20.35
N ASP A 504 -14.03 19.83 21.49
CA ASP A 504 -14.91 20.93 21.93
C ASP A 504 -14.54 22.31 21.35
N ARG A 505 -13.48 22.44 20.55
CA ARG A 505 -13.05 23.75 20.00
C ARG A 505 -13.72 24.17 18.68
N ILE A 506 -14.68 23.40 18.17
CA ILE A 506 -15.41 23.75 16.94
C ILE A 506 -16.87 24.03 17.30
N ASN A 507 -17.08 25.09 18.08
CA ASN A 507 -18.38 25.75 18.28
C ASN A 507 -18.19 27.19 18.80
N ARG A 508 -17.18 27.89 18.28
CA ARG A 508 -17.06 29.35 18.37
C ARG A 508 -16.50 29.93 17.09
#